data_AF-A0A6N8G5Q0-F1
#
_entry.id   AF-A0A6N8G5Q0-F1
#
_cell.length_a   1.000
_cell.length_b   1.000
_cell.length_c   1.000
_cell.angle_alpha   90.00
_cell.angle_beta   90.00
_cell.angle_gamma   90.00
#
_symmetry.space_group_name_H-M   'P 1'
#
loop_
_entity.id
_entity.type
_entity.pdbx_description
1 polymer ?
#
loop_
_entity_poly.entity_id
_entity_poly.type
_entity_poly.pdbx_seq_one_letter_code
_entity_poly.pdbx_strand_id
1 'polypeptide(L)' 'MDPDVRLHDHVAMAEIELYAELLIAVAGSDRRLTYEEIDIVLGVRRAVPEQTRRRVRGRPVRTRHLG' A
#
# COMPACT_ATOMS: atom_id res chain seq x y z
N MET A 1 -32.77 -1.59 -24.34
CA MET A 1 -32.16 -1.18 -23.07
C MET A 1 -30.83 -0.57 -23.43
N ASP A 2 -30.79 0.75 -23.60
CA ASP A 2 -29.52 1.48 -23.74
C ASP A 2 -29.15 1.87 -22.30
N PRO A 3 -28.23 1.16 -21.63
CA PRO A 3 -27.79 1.60 -20.31
C PRO A 3 -27.16 2.95 -20.54
N ASP A 4 -27.69 4.01 -19.93
CA ASP A 4 -27.20 5.38 -20.12
C ASP A 4 -25.70 5.44 -19.81
N VAL A 5 -24.88 5.31 -20.87
CA VAL A 5 -23.42 5.19 -20.83
C VAL A 5 -22.78 6.46 -20.26
N ARG A 6 -23.57 7.54 -20.10
CA ARG A 6 -23.13 8.84 -19.61
C ARG A 6 -23.16 8.96 -18.09
N LEU A 7 -23.86 8.07 -17.39
CA LEU A 7 -23.87 8.01 -15.93
C LEU A 7 -22.98 6.86 -15.46
N HIS A 8 -21.68 6.99 -15.72
CA HIS A 8 -20.74 6.26 -14.89
C HIS A 8 -20.84 6.86 -13.50
N ASP A 9 -21.28 6.08 -12.52
CA ASP A 9 -21.17 6.47 -11.13
C ASP A 9 -19.68 6.68 -10.83
N HIS A 10 -19.30 7.95 -10.63
CA HIS A 10 -17.95 8.37 -10.34
C HIS A 10 -17.37 7.63 -9.12
N VAL A 11 -18.23 7.22 -8.17
CA VAL A 11 -17.85 6.37 -7.04
C VAL A 11 -17.47 4.97 -7.53
N ALA A 12 -18.31 4.35 -8.36
CA ALA A 12 -18.02 3.02 -8.92
C ALA A 12 -16.76 3.03 -9.80
N MET A 13 -16.52 4.12 -10.55
CA MET A 13 -15.30 4.25 -11.35
C MET A 13 -14.05 4.40 -10.47
N ALA A 14 -14.12 5.22 -9.42
CA ALA A 14 -13.03 5.34 -8.46
C ALA A 14 -12.75 3.99 -7.77
N GLU A 15 -13.79 3.21 -7.48
CA GLU A 15 -13.63 1.87 -6.90
C GLU A 15 -12.95 0.90 -7.88
N ILE A 16 -13.33 0.89 -9.16
CA ILE A 16 -12.66 0.08 -10.20
C ILE A 16 -11.19 0.46 -10.33
N GLU A 17 -10.88 1.76 -10.38
CA GLU A 17 -9.50 2.26 -10.46
C GLU A 17 -8.69 1.80 -9.24
N LEU A 18 -9.25 1.92 -8.04
CA LEU A 18 -8.63 1.47 -6.78
C LEU A 18 -8.34 -0.05 -6.80
N TYR A 19 -9.28 -0.88 -7.26
CA TYR A 19 -9.05 -2.32 -7.38
C TYR A 19 -8.02 -2.65 -8.46
N ALA A 20 -8.01 -1.92 -9.58
CA ALA A 20 -7.02 -2.12 -10.64
C ALA A 20 -5.60 -1.82 -10.14
N GLU A 21 -5.39 -0.75 -9.37
CA GLU A 21 -4.11 -0.43 -8.74
C GLU A 21 -3.64 -1.53 -7.79
N LEU A 22 -4.56 -2.08 -6.99
CA LEU A 22 -4.25 -3.21 -6.10
C LEU A 22 -3.84 -4.46 -6.89
N LEU A 23 -4.54 -4.79 -7.98
CA LEU A 23 -4.20 -5.92 -8.84
C LEU A 23 -2.84 -5.75 -9.53
N ILE A 24 -2.50 -4.54 -9.97
CA ILE A 24 -1.19 -4.21 -10.53
C ILE A 24 -0.09 -4.44 -9.47
N ALA A 25 -0.31 -3.98 -8.23
CA ALA A 25 0.65 -4.17 -7.15
C ALA A 25 0.87 -5.66 -6.82
N VAL A 26 -0.20 -6.47 -6.84
CA VAL A 26 -0.10 -7.92 -6.65
C VAL A 26 0.65 -8.57 -7.81
N ALA A 27 0.33 -8.20 -9.05
CA ALA A 27 0.98 -8.75 -10.24
C ALA A 27 2.48 -8.41 -10.30
N GLY A 28 2.88 -7.26 -9.76
CA GLY A 28 4.28 -6.84 -9.63
C GLY A 28 5.03 -7.44 -8.45
N SER A 29 4.38 -8.23 -7.60
CA SER A 29 4.98 -8.85 -6.41
C SER A 29 5.14 -10.36 -6.60
N ASP A 30 6.34 -10.87 -6.32
CA ASP A 30 6.63 -12.31 -6.34
C ASP A 30 5.93 -13.10 -5.20
N ARG A 31 5.27 -12.38 -4.28
CA ARG A 31 4.58 -12.94 -3.12
C ARG A 31 3.24 -12.26 -2.89
N ARG A 32 2.42 -12.86 -2.03
CA ARG A 32 1.21 -12.20 -1.51
C ARG A 32 1.58 -10.93 -0.77
N LEU A 33 0.81 -9.87 -0.99
CA LEU A 33 0.91 -8.63 -0.22
C LEU A 33 0.45 -8.87 1.21
N THR A 34 1.14 -8.25 2.15
CA THR A 34 0.73 -8.13 3.54
C THR A 34 -0.35 -7.07 3.69
N TYR A 35 -1.13 -7.11 4.78
CA TYR A 35 -2.14 -6.09 5.05
C TYR A 35 -1.57 -4.67 5.11
N GLU A 36 -0.35 -4.50 5.65
CA GLU A 36 0.31 -3.19 5.66
C GLU A 36 0.68 -2.71 4.25
N GLU A 37 1.11 -3.62 3.36
CA GLU A 37 1.39 -3.28 1.97
C GLU A 37 0.10 -2.93 1.21
N ILE A 38 -1.01 -3.64 1.48
CA ILE A 38 -2.33 -3.32 0.93
C ILE A 38 -2.80 -1.94 1.41
N ASP A 39 -2.69 -1.64 2.70
CA ASP A 39 -3.05 -0.32 3.25
C ASP A 39 -2.25 0.81 2.60
N ILE A 40 -0.99 0.56 2.24
CA ILE A 40 -0.16 1.55 1.55
C ILE A 40 -0.63 1.75 0.10
N VAL A 41 -0.92 0.66 -0.62
CA VAL A 41 -1.43 0.73 -2.01
C VAL A 41 -2.78 1.44 -2.06
N LEU A 42 -3.66 1.16 -1.09
CA LEU A 42 -4.97 1.81 -0.96
C LEU A 42 -4.89 3.23 -0.37
N GLY A 43 -3.69 3.74 -0.05
CA GLY A 43 -3.50 5.08 0.53
C GLY A 43 -4.01 5.26 1.97
N VAL A 44 -4.45 4.19 2.63
CA VAL A 44 -4.88 4.18 4.04
C VAL A 44 -3.71 4.50 4.96
N ARG A 45 -2.51 4.03 4.62
CA ARG A 45 -1.27 4.30 5.37
C ARG A 45 -0.21 4.91 4.46
N ARG A 46 0.56 5.85 5.01
CA ARG A 46 1.69 6.43 4.28
C ARG A 46 2.84 5.44 4.19
N ALA A 47 3.40 5.27 3.00
CA ALA A 47 4.63 4.52 2.82
C ALA A 47 5.77 5.12 3.66
N VAL A 48 6.34 4.32 4.56
CA VAL A 48 7.60 4.67 5.20
C VAL A 48 8.72 4.49 4.17
N PRO A 49 9.62 5.46 3.97
CA PRO A 49 10.75 5.27 3.08
C PRO A 49 11.60 4.07 3.51
N GLU A 50 12.04 3.24 2.56
CA GLU A 50 12.81 2.02 2.83
C GLU A 50 14.12 2.30 3.59
N GLN A 51 14.70 3.48 3.35
CA GLN A 51 15.87 4.00 4.06
C GLN A 51 15.62 4.14 5.57
N THR A 52 14.42 4.58 5.95
CA THR A 52 13.99 4.70 7.35
C THR A 52 13.78 3.32 7.97
N ARG A 53 13.15 2.37 7.25
CA ARG A 53 12.97 0.98 7.73
C ARG A 53 14.30 0.30 8.02
N ARG A 54 15.29 0.45 7.12
CA ARG A 54 16.64 -0.10 7.31
C ARG A 54 17.36 0.48 8.52
N ARG A 55 17.26 1.81 8.75
CA ARG A 55 17.85 2.46 9.93
C ARG A 55 17.29 1.94 11.26
N VAL A 56 15.98 1.69 11.33
CA VAL A 56 15.35 1.14 12.53
C VAL A 56 15.84 -0.29 12.79
N ARG A 57 15.87 -1.14 11.76
CA ARG A 57 16.37 -2.52 11.88
C ARG A 57 17.86 -2.60 12.20
N GLY A 58 18.66 -1.66 11.70
CA GLY A 58 20.11 -1.64 11.86
C GLY A 58 20.63 -0.91 13.10
N ARG A 59 19.77 -0.33 13.96
CA ARG A 59 20.23 0.40 15.15
C ARG A 59 20.57 -0.60 16.26
N PRO A 60 21.86 -0.78 16.62
CA PRO A 60 22.20 -1.61 17.78
C PRO A 60 21.69 -0.89 19.03
N VAL A 61 20.93 -1.62 19.85
CA VAL A 61 20.57 -1.17 21.20
C VAL A 61 21.87 -1.07 21.99
N ARG A 62 22.42 0.14 22.12
CA ARG A 62 23.52 0.41 23.04
C ARG A 62 22.97 0.27 24.45
N THR A 63 23.10 -0.93 25.01
CA THR A 63 22.98 -1.17 26.45
C THR A 63 24.04 -0.32 27.14
N ARG A 64 23.61 0.81 27.70
CA ARG A 64 24.41 1.55 28.68
C ARG A 64 24.51 0.68 29.93
N HIS A 65 25.55 -0.14 30.01
CA HIS A 65 26.06 -0.56 31.31
C HIS A 65 26.84 0.61 31.89
N LEU A 66 26.21 1.35 32.80
CA LEU A 66 26.90 2.18 33.77
C LEU A 66 27.24 1.26 34.95
N GLY A 67 28.54 1.10 35.20
CA GLY A 67 29.09 0.51 36.42
C GLY A 67 29.19 1.52 37.55
#